data_AF-A0A1M6MT57-F1
#
_entry.id   AF-A0A1M6MT57-F1
#
_cell.length_a   1.000
_cell.length_b   1.000
_cell.length_c   1.000
_cell.angle_alpha   90.00
_cell.angle_beta   90.00
_cell.angle_gamma   90.00
#
_symmetry.space_group_name_H-M   'P 1'
#
loop_
_entity.id
_entity.type
_entity.pdbx_description
1 polymer ?
#
loop_
_entity_poly.entity_id
_entity_poly.type
_entity_poly.pdbx_seq_one_letter_code
_entity_poly.pdbx_strand_id
1 'polypeptide(L)'
;MMFRRNYKKLNKIYIGIVIIIILSICTTEISLCDSERKSRYILIYKDLYYYGEKHSDVISLYIQIKSDCKEAILLQASQFKNIKIEKGDVIIIVKSSFRSEKEYKNIIEYYRDKEIKIYDDEKIMDENIIKNRGYFIAVDRVYPFSNLNGLMEVAEDLNNKGITFICTIMPVYENYELEAYDKFMEVLKYVSKKGGKFFIHYPIFNEEGTYNIDPRDGFKRSIEEYRKKGIEIVGISIPKDKVFTNTRVFQGLNLPFLFVTEEETKVDSNIDLLKISQELNKHIFIKGNEIDEFNFFSYINKEDYNYNQGIYVDINKDIKKLYNFISILYSKKIPIRDFKAKEYYLELKNFNFGKGISDIEEIEKSQLERFKTKEMEKIRGENLEKEEYNEQGYDISHIVRIGIKTAFFIIFLLIIQILIGRRYDIKKFFKD
;
A
#
# COMPACT_ATOMS: atom_id res chain seq x y z
N MET A 1 -42.32 -60.87 -36.51
CA MET A 1 -40.95 -61.17 -35.98
C MET A 1 -39.85 -60.23 -36.49
N MET A 2 -40.08 -59.43 -37.54
CA MET A 2 -39.06 -58.56 -38.17
C MET A 2 -38.73 -57.28 -37.37
N PHE A 3 -39.69 -56.72 -36.62
CA PHE A 3 -39.50 -55.51 -35.82
C PHE A 3 -38.55 -55.67 -34.62
N ARG A 4 -38.50 -56.86 -34.00
CA ARG A 4 -37.66 -57.12 -32.80
C ARG A 4 -36.15 -57.15 -33.11
N ARG A 5 -35.77 -57.42 -34.36
CA ARG A 5 -34.36 -57.50 -34.79
C ARG A 5 -33.77 -56.11 -35.06
N ASN A 6 -34.57 -55.19 -35.61
CA ASN A 6 -34.14 -53.80 -35.83
C ASN A 6 -34.02 -53.00 -34.52
N TYR A 7 -34.89 -53.27 -33.53
CA TYR A 7 -34.80 -52.62 -32.22
C TYR A 7 -33.50 -52.95 -31.47
N LYS A 8 -33.03 -54.20 -31.53
CA LYS A 8 -31.74 -54.61 -30.95
C LYS A 8 -30.53 -53.96 -31.64
N LYS A 9 -30.60 -53.69 -32.95
CA LYS A 9 -29.55 -52.98 -33.68
C LYS A 9 -29.52 -51.50 -33.32
N LEU A 10 -30.68 -50.83 -33.26
CA LEU A 10 -30.76 -49.43 -32.83
C LEU A 10 -30.24 -49.24 -31.40
N ASN A 11 -30.59 -50.15 -30.48
CA ASN A 11 -30.17 -50.02 -29.07
C ASN A 11 -28.64 -50.17 -28.92
N LYS A 12 -28.00 -51.01 -29.74
CA LYS A 12 -26.52 -51.13 -29.75
C LYS A 12 -25.84 -49.88 -30.30
N ILE A 13 -26.41 -49.24 -31.32
CA ILE A 13 -25.89 -47.99 -31.87
C ILE A 13 -26.03 -46.86 -30.83
N TYR A 14 -27.18 -46.79 -30.15
CA TYR A 14 -27.43 -45.77 -29.13
C TYR A 14 -26.48 -45.91 -27.93
N ILE A 15 -26.27 -47.13 -27.45
CA ILE A 15 -25.29 -47.40 -26.38
C ILE A 15 -23.87 -47.04 -26.83
N GLY A 16 -23.49 -47.33 -28.08
CA GLY A 16 -22.19 -46.94 -28.63
C GLY A 16 -21.98 -45.42 -28.66
N ILE A 17 -23.00 -44.66 -29.06
CA ILE A 17 -22.96 -43.19 -29.06
C ILE A 17 -22.83 -42.64 -27.64
N VAL A 18 -23.60 -43.18 -26.68
CA VAL A 18 -23.52 -42.75 -25.27
C VAL A 18 -22.13 -43.03 -24.68
N ILE A 19 -21.53 -44.19 -25.00
CA ILE A 19 -20.17 -44.53 -24.57
C ILE A 19 -19.14 -43.58 -25.18
N ILE A 20 -19.28 -43.21 -26.46
CA ILE A 20 -18.38 -42.25 -27.12
C ILE A 20 -18.52 -40.86 -26.51
N ILE A 21 -19.75 -40.41 -26.19
CA ILE A 21 -19.98 -39.14 -25.51
C ILE A 21 -19.36 -39.15 -24.12
N ILE A 22 -19.53 -40.22 -23.34
CA ILE A 22 -18.92 -40.35 -22.00
C ILE A 22 -17.39 -40.38 -22.11
N LEU A 23 -16.83 -41.15 -23.06
CA LEU A 23 -15.38 -41.17 -23.29
C LEU A 23 -14.86 -39.79 -23.71
N SER A 24 -15.61 -39.06 -24.55
CA SER A 24 -15.22 -37.72 -24.99
C SER A 24 -15.32 -36.69 -23.85
N ILE A 25 -16.29 -36.83 -22.95
CA ILE A 25 -16.40 -36.00 -21.74
C ILE A 25 -15.25 -36.33 -20.77
N CYS A 26 -14.97 -37.62 -20.54
CA CYS A 26 -13.86 -38.04 -19.69
C CYS A 26 -12.50 -37.62 -20.25
N THR A 27 -12.28 -37.65 -21.57
CA THR A 27 -11.01 -37.17 -22.15
C THR A 27 -10.91 -35.64 -22.10
N THR A 28 -12.01 -34.90 -22.23
CA THR A 28 -11.99 -33.44 -21.99
C THR A 28 -11.72 -33.11 -20.52
N GLU A 29 -12.27 -33.86 -19.57
CA GLU A 29 -12.00 -33.65 -18.14
C GLU A 29 -10.56 -34.02 -17.77
N ILE A 30 -10.00 -35.09 -18.34
CA ILE A 30 -8.59 -35.47 -18.09
C ILE A 30 -7.63 -34.45 -18.74
N SER A 31 -7.99 -33.85 -19.88
CA SER A 31 -7.19 -32.80 -20.53
C SER A 31 -7.31 -31.43 -19.85
N LEU A 32 -8.38 -31.20 -19.09
CA LEU A 32 -8.60 -29.98 -18.29
C LEU A 32 -8.03 -30.08 -16.87
N CYS A 33 -7.55 -31.26 -16.45
CA CYS A 33 -6.98 -31.50 -15.14
C CYS A 33 -5.45 -31.44 -15.10
N ASP A 34 -4.80 -31.17 -16.24
CA ASP A 34 -3.47 -30.56 -16.23
C ASP A 34 -3.68 -29.05 -16.03
N SER A 35 -4.21 -28.67 -14.86
CA SER A 35 -4.25 -27.27 -14.48
C SER A 35 -2.79 -26.82 -14.50
N GLU A 36 -2.41 -25.99 -15.47
CA GLU A 36 -1.09 -25.38 -15.55
C GLU A 36 -0.74 -24.87 -14.16
N ARG A 37 0.11 -25.62 -13.46
CA ARG A 37 0.50 -25.29 -12.11
C ARG A 37 1.23 -23.96 -12.23
N LYS A 38 0.65 -22.88 -11.68
CA LYS A 38 1.22 -21.53 -11.78
C LYS A 38 2.72 -21.61 -11.49
N SER A 39 3.55 -21.25 -12.48
CA SER A 39 5.00 -21.23 -12.31
C SER A 39 5.37 -20.36 -11.12
N ARG A 40 6.12 -20.94 -10.19
CA ARG A 40 6.68 -20.23 -9.04
C ARG A 40 8.05 -19.68 -9.40
N TYR A 41 8.29 -18.43 -9.03
CA TYR A 41 9.53 -17.72 -9.28
C TYR A 41 10.45 -17.85 -8.06
N ILE A 42 11.69 -18.26 -8.30
CA ILE A 42 12.71 -18.46 -7.27
C ILE A 42 13.82 -17.44 -7.51
N LEU A 43 13.88 -16.42 -6.67
CA LEU A 43 14.91 -15.38 -6.74
C LEU A 43 16.08 -15.78 -5.87
N ILE A 44 17.20 -16.04 -6.52
CA ILE A 44 18.45 -16.44 -5.88
C ILE A 44 19.34 -15.22 -5.75
N TYR A 45 19.75 -14.94 -4.53
CA TYR A 45 20.56 -13.76 -4.22
C TYR A 45 21.68 -14.11 -3.24
N LYS A 46 22.77 -13.33 -3.26
CA LYS A 46 23.87 -13.48 -2.31
C LYS A 46 23.75 -12.48 -1.16
N ASP A 47 23.85 -11.19 -1.49
CA ASP A 47 23.66 -10.08 -0.56
C ASP A 47 22.40 -9.29 -0.93
N LEU A 48 21.62 -8.83 0.06
CA LEU A 48 20.44 -7.98 -0.23
C LEU A 48 20.83 -6.59 -0.73
N TYR A 49 21.94 -6.06 -0.22
CA TYR A 49 22.41 -4.70 -0.48
C TYR A 49 23.85 -4.76 -0.96
N TYR A 50 24.13 -4.03 -2.04
CA TYR A 50 25.50 -3.73 -2.43
C TYR A 50 26.11 -2.68 -1.48
N TYR A 51 27.44 -2.61 -1.41
CA TYR A 51 28.12 -1.67 -0.51
C TYR A 51 27.76 -0.22 -0.85
N GLY A 52 27.26 0.53 0.14
CA GLY A 52 26.85 1.92 -0.01
C GLY A 52 25.43 2.12 -0.56
N GLU A 53 24.79 1.09 -1.10
CA GLU A 53 23.43 1.18 -1.61
C GLU A 53 22.42 1.29 -0.48
N LYS A 54 21.43 2.18 -0.66
CA LYS A 54 20.29 2.30 0.26
C LYS A 54 19.23 1.25 -0.06
N HIS A 55 18.96 1.04 -1.35
CA HIS A 55 17.90 0.17 -1.86
C HIS A 55 18.40 -1.21 -2.26
N SER A 56 17.50 -2.20 -2.16
CA SER A 56 17.79 -3.58 -2.58
C SER A 56 17.10 -3.90 -3.90
N ASP A 57 17.90 -4.22 -4.93
CA ASP A 57 17.40 -4.72 -6.21
C ASP A 57 16.64 -6.04 -6.05
N VAL A 58 17.12 -6.89 -5.13
CA VAL A 58 16.51 -8.19 -4.81
C VAL A 58 15.08 -8.00 -4.29
N ILE A 59 14.89 -7.12 -3.32
CA ILE A 59 13.57 -6.81 -2.76
C ILE A 59 12.69 -6.13 -3.80
N SER A 60 13.25 -5.19 -4.57
CA SER A 60 12.52 -4.48 -5.62
C SER A 60 11.99 -5.43 -6.69
N LEU A 61 12.81 -6.38 -7.14
CA LEU A 61 12.41 -7.41 -8.10
C LEU A 61 11.37 -8.38 -7.52
N TYR A 62 11.54 -8.79 -6.26
CA TYR A 62 10.54 -9.61 -5.57
C TYR A 62 9.17 -8.94 -5.53
N ILE A 63 9.11 -7.66 -5.11
CA ILE A 63 7.85 -6.90 -5.05
C ILE A 63 7.25 -6.74 -6.45
N GLN A 64 8.07 -6.51 -7.47
CA GLN A 64 7.60 -6.43 -8.86
C GLN A 64 6.94 -7.74 -9.29
N ILE A 65 7.60 -8.89 -9.09
CA ILE A 65 7.05 -10.21 -9.47
C ILE A 65 5.77 -10.51 -8.67
N LYS A 66 5.75 -10.19 -7.38
CA LYS A 66 4.55 -10.35 -6.54
C LYS A 66 3.39 -9.48 -7.02
N SER A 67 3.66 -8.25 -7.50
CA SER A 67 2.63 -7.36 -8.03
C SER A 67 1.98 -7.91 -9.31
N ASP A 68 2.67 -8.76 -10.05
CA ASP A 68 2.12 -9.48 -11.21
C ASP A 68 1.21 -10.66 -10.82
N CYS A 69 0.85 -10.80 -9.54
CA CYS A 69 0.10 -11.95 -8.99
C CYS A 69 0.81 -13.30 -9.20
N LYS A 70 2.15 -13.29 -9.28
CA LYS A 70 2.97 -14.50 -9.36
C LYS A 70 3.36 -14.98 -7.96
N GLU A 71 3.57 -16.28 -7.81
CA GLU A 71 4.23 -16.82 -6.62
C GLU A 71 5.72 -16.53 -6.73
N ALA A 72 6.30 -15.97 -5.67
CA ALA A 72 7.72 -15.66 -5.62
C ALA A 72 8.30 -16.08 -4.27
N ILE A 73 9.53 -16.56 -4.30
CA ILE A 73 10.29 -16.88 -3.10
C ILE A 73 11.70 -16.33 -3.20
N LEU A 74 12.24 -15.92 -2.06
CA LEU A 74 13.60 -15.42 -1.91
C LEU A 74 14.47 -16.55 -1.35
N LEU A 75 15.53 -16.92 -2.08
CA LEU A 75 16.43 -18.00 -1.69
C LEU A 75 17.86 -17.45 -1.62
N GLN A 76 18.46 -17.46 -0.43
CA GLN A 76 19.86 -17.07 -0.34
C GLN A 76 20.73 -18.12 -1.04
N ALA A 77 21.76 -17.70 -1.76
CA ALA A 77 22.64 -18.58 -2.53
C ALA A 77 23.37 -19.61 -1.66
N SER A 78 23.52 -19.37 -0.35
CA SER A 78 24.03 -20.34 0.64
C SER A 78 23.01 -21.46 0.96
N GLN A 79 21.73 -21.20 0.74
CA GLN A 79 20.60 -22.08 1.07
C GLN A 79 20.06 -22.83 -0.15
N PHE A 80 20.77 -22.82 -1.28
CA PHE A 80 20.31 -23.37 -2.56
C PHE A 80 19.83 -24.85 -2.52
N LYS A 81 20.27 -25.62 -1.51
CA LYS A 81 19.86 -27.01 -1.27
C LYS A 81 18.59 -27.16 -0.43
N ASN A 82 18.09 -26.08 0.18
CA ASN A 82 16.99 -26.11 1.14
C ASN A 82 15.61 -26.17 0.46
N ILE A 83 15.56 -26.10 -0.86
CA ILE A 83 14.31 -26.18 -1.62
C ILE A 83 14.36 -27.24 -2.70
N LYS A 84 13.27 -27.98 -2.82
CA LYS A 84 13.01 -28.85 -3.97
C LYS A 84 12.50 -27.99 -5.12
N ILE A 85 13.24 -27.99 -6.21
CA ILE A 85 12.85 -27.32 -7.45
C ILE A 85 12.01 -28.31 -8.25
N GLU A 86 10.86 -27.82 -8.69
CA GLU A 86 9.86 -28.60 -9.41
C GLU A 86 9.85 -28.22 -10.89
N LYS A 87 9.37 -29.13 -11.74
CA LYS A 87 9.22 -28.86 -13.17
C LYS A 87 8.23 -27.70 -13.35
N GLY A 88 8.68 -26.63 -14.00
CA GLY A 88 7.89 -25.41 -14.20
C GLY A 88 8.25 -24.24 -13.29
N ASP A 89 9.11 -24.45 -12.27
CA ASP A 89 9.72 -23.35 -11.51
C ASP A 89 10.60 -22.48 -12.43
N VAL A 90 10.58 -21.18 -12.20
CA VAL A 90 11.40 -20.19 -12.91
C VAL A 90 12.49 -19.69 -11.97
N ILE A 91 13.76 -19.93 -12.32
CA ILE A 91 14.88 -19.47 -11.51
C ILE A 91 15.41 -18.15 -12.05
N ILE A 92 15.55 -17.18 -11.13
CA ILE A 92 16.15 -15.88 -11.37
C ILE A 92 17.36 -15.77 -10.48
N ILE A 93 18.53 -15.51 -11.06
CA ILE A 93 19.74 -15.26 -10.26
C ILE A 93 20.00 -13.75 -10.36
N VAL A 94 19.82 -13.03 -9.25
CA VAL A 94 19.88 -11.56 -9.24
C VAL A 94 21.34 -11.13 -9.28
N LYS A 95 21.82 -10.71 -10.46
CA LYS A 95 23.24 -10.52 -10.72
C LYS A 95 23.85 -9.45 -9.81
N SER A 96 23.13 -8.35 -9.60
CA SER A 96 23.58 -7.23 -8.75
C SER A 96 23.80 -7.61 -7.28
N SER A 97 23.23 -8.73 -6.83
CA SER A 97 23.43 -9.24 -5.47
C SER A 97 24.79 -9.92 -5.24
N PHE A 98 25.55 -10.21 -6.30
CA PHE A 98 26.84 -10.92 -6.23
C PHE A 98 28.01 -9.95 -6.39
N ARG A 99 28.98 -10.01 -5.47
CA ARG A 99 30.19 -9.18 -5.55
C ARG A 99 31.21 -9.69 -6.57
N SER A 100 31.16 -10.98 -6.88
CA SER A 100 32.10 -11.64 -7.79
C SER A 100 31.35 -12.27 -8.95
N GLU A 101 31.77 -11.94 -10.18
CA GLU A 101 31.28 -12.58 -11.39
C GLU A 101 31.52 -14.11 -11.37
N LYS A 102 32.62 -14.55 -10.73
CA LYS A 102 32.92 -15.97 -10.55
C LYS A 102 31.89 -16.67 -9.67
N GLU A 103 31.49 -16.05 -8.56
CA GLU A 103 30.45 -16.62 -7.68
C GLU A 103 29.10 -16.71 -8.40
N TYR A 104 28.71 -15.66 -9.12
CA TYR A 104 27.50 -15.65 -9.94
C TYR A 104 27.50 -16.77 -10.98
N LYS A 105 28.60 -16.94 -11.73
CA LYS A 105 28.75 -18.01 -12.73
C LYS A 105 28.66 -19.40 -12.11
N ASN A 106 29.29 -19.63 -10.96
CA ASN A 106 29.21 -20.92 -10.27
C ASN A 106 27.77 -21.30 -9.90
N ILE A 107 26.96 -20.34 -9.45
CA ILE A 107 25.54 -20.58 -9.14
C ILE A 107 24.74 -20.87 -10.41
N ILE A 108 24.99 -20.16 -11.51
CA ILE A 108 24.34 -20.45 -12.80
C ILE A 108 24.64 -21.88 -13.26
N GLU A 109 25.92 -22.28 -13.23
CA GLU A 109 26.35 -23.61 -13.67
C GLU A 109 25.65 -24.71 -12.86
N TYR A 110 25.57 -24.55 -11.54
CA TYR A 110 24.87 -25.49 -10.66
C TYR A 110 23.41 -25.77 -11.08
N TYR A 111 22.69 -24.73 -11.53
CA TYR A 111 21.29 -24.88 -11.94
C TYR A 111 21.12 -25.28 -13.41
N ARG A 112 22.08 -24.93 -14.27
CA ARG A 112 22.06 -25.30 -15.69
C ARG A 112 22.18 -26.81 -15.85
N ASP A 113 22.97 -27.45 -15.00
CA ASP A 113 23.16 -28.91 -14.94
C ASP A 113 21.88 -29.68 -14.55
N LYS A 114 20.80 -28.97 -14.17
CA LYS A 114 19.53 -29.55 -13.71
C LYS A 114 18.37 -29.37 -14.68
N GLU A 115 18.62 -28.94 -15.93
CA GLU A 115 17.61 -28.69 -16.97
C GLU A 115 16.53 -27.65 -16.57
N ILE A 116 16.86 -26.73 -15.67
CA ILE A 116 15.94 -25.70 -15.21
C ILE A 116 16.07 -24.44 -16.09
N LYS A 117 14.94 -23.80 -16.41
CA LYS A 117 14.95 -22.49 -17.09
C LYS A 117 15.52 -21.43 -16.14
N ILE A 118 16.70 -20.92 -16.50
CA ILE A 118 17.36 -19.80 -15.82
C ILE A 118 17.14 -18.57 -16.67
N TYR A 119 16.65 -17.51 -16.04
CA TYR A 119 16.55 -16.22 -16.67
C TYR A 119 17.52 -15.24 -16.02
N ASP A 120 18.11 -14.39 -16.86
CA ASP A 120 18.78 -13.18 -16.41
C ASP A 120 17.72 -12.16 -15.98
N ASP A 121 17.98 -11.39 -14.93
CA ASP A 121 17.02 -10.41 -14.40
C ASP A 121 16.53 -9.42 -15.47
N GLU A 122 17.41 -9.05 -16.41
CA GLU A 122 17.08 -8.23 -17.59
C GLU A 122 16.06 -8.89 -18.54
N LYS A 123 16.10 -10.21 -18.74
CA LYS A 123 15.26 -10.93 -19.73
C LYS A 123 13.86 -11.27 -19.22
N ILE A 124 13.69 -11.39 -17.90
CA ILE A 124 12.38 -11.69 -17.27
C ILE A 124 11.43 -10.52 -17.45
N MET A 125 11.99 -9.31 -17.48
CA MET A 125 11.20 -8.13 -17.72
C MET A 125 10.56 -8.15 -19.11
N ASP A 126 11.13 -8.83 -20.11
CA ASP A 126 10.62 -8.77 -21.50
C ASP A 126 9.68 -9.93 -21.90
N GLU A 127 9.88 -11.16 -21.41
CA GLU A 127 9.34 -12.34 -22.11
C GLU A 127 7.88 -12.74 -21.82
N ASN A 128 7.18 -12.15 -20.84
CA ASN A 128 5.77 -12.50 -20.55
C ASN A 128 4.91 -11.32 -20.09
N ILE A 129 5.21 -10.10 -20.56
CA ILE A 129 4.42 -8.93 -20.19
C ILE A 129 3.00 -9.01 -20.77
N ILE A 130 1.99 -9.25 -19.94
CA ILE A 130 0.61 -8.90 -20.30
C ILE A 130 0.58 -7.38 -20.31
N LYS A 131 0.75 -6.82 -21.51
CA LYS A 131 0.74 -5.39 -21.74
C LYS A 131 -0.62 -4.82 -21.34
N ASN A 132 -0.62 -3.57 -20.85
CA ASN A 132 -1.79 -2.70 -20.78
C ASN A 132 -2.66 -2.77 -19.50
N ARG A 133 -2.06 -2.64 -18.31
CA ARG A 133 -2.79 -2.35 -17.06
C ARG A 133 -2.37 -0.97 -16.55
N GLY A 134 -3.31 -0.02 -16.50
CA GLY A 134 -3.05 1.34 -16.02
C GLY A 134 -2.66 1.42 -14.55
N TYR A 135 -2.31 2.63 -14.10
CA TYR A 135 -1.93 2.89 -12.70
C TYR A 135 -3.14 2.99 -11.79
N PHE A 136 -3.02 2.46 -10.58
CA PHE A 136 -3.90 2.85 -9.49
C PHE A 136 -3.50 4.24 -9.00
N ILE A 137 -4.50 5.06 -8.69
CA ILE A 137 -4.30 6.30 -7.95
C ILE A 137 -4.46 6.01 -6.47
N ALA A 138 -3.58 6.55 -5.65
CA ALA A 138 -3.61 6.41 -4.21
C ALA A 138 -3.46 7.76 -3.50
N VAL A 139 -4.23 7.95 -2.43
CA VAL A 139 -4.07 9.06 -1.48
C VAL A 139 -3.63 8.45 -0.16
N ASP A 140 -2.46 8.83 0.33
CA ASP A 140 -1.81 8.21 1.48
C ASP A 140 -1.90 9.09 2.73
N ARG A 141 -1.71 8.47 3.90
CA ARG A 141 -1.60 9.13 5.22
C ARG A 141 -2.79 10.02 5.58
N VAL A 142 -4.00 9.52 5.41
CA VAL A 142 -5.21 10.22 5.82
C VAL A 142 -5.43 10.06 7.34
N TYR A 143 -5.32 11.17 8.08
CA TYR A 143 -5.60 11.26 9.52
C TYR A 143 -6.96 11.94 9.79
N PRO A 144 -7.52 11.79 11.00
CA PRO A 144 -8.69 12.57 11.43
C PRO A 144 -8.52 14.10 11.32
N PHE A 145 -7.29 14.59 11.45
CA PHE A 145 -6.94 16.01 11.39
C PHE A 145 -6.32 16.43 10.05
N SER A 146 -6.28 15.55 9.04
CA SER A 146 -5.87 15.93 7.69
C SER A 146 -6.85 16.96 7.10
N ASN A 147 -6.49 17.58 5.97
CA ASN A 147 -7.42 18.42 5.22
C ASN A 147 -8.57 17.57 4.61
N LEU A 148 -9.60 17.31 5.40
CA LEU A 148 -10.74 16.48 5.04
C LEU A 148 -11.57 17.08 3.89
N ASN A 149 -11.66 18.40 3.80
CA ASN A 149 -12.28 19.08 2.65
C ASN A 149 -11.51 18.78 1.36
N GLY A 150 -10.18 18.91 1.39
CA GLY A 150 -9.33 18.55 0.27
C GLY A 150 -9.48 17.08 -0.12
N LEU A 151 -9.61 16.18 0.84
CA LEU A 151 -9.89 14.76 0.55
C LEU A 151 -11.24 14.56 -0.14
N MET A 152 -12.29 15.26 0.30
CA MET A 152 -13.62 15.19 -0.33
C MET A 152 -13.62 15.75 -1.74
N GLU A 153 -12.92 16.87 -1.98
CA GLU A 153 -12.72 17.45 -3.31
C GLU A 153 -12.01 16.47 -4.25
N VAL A 154 -10.88 15.91 -3.81
CA VAL A 154 -10.14 14.89 -4.58
C VAL A 154 -11.02 13.68 -4.90
N ALA A 155 -11.76 13.17 -3.92
CA ALA A 155 -12.65 12.03 -4.12
C ALA A 155 -13.75 12.34 -5.14
N GLU A 156 -14.34 13.53 -5.08
CA GLU A 156 -15.35 13.96 -6.04
C GLU A 156 -14.77 14.13 -7.45
N ASP A 157 -13.60 14.75 -7.57
CA ASP A 157 -12.94 14.95 -8.86
C ASP A 157 -12.56 13.63 -9.54
N LEU A 158 -12.04 12.67 -8.76
CA LEU A 158 -11.73 11.32 -9.24
C LEU A 158 -13.01 10.58 -9.65
N ASN A 159 -14.06 10.66 -8.84
CA ASN A 159 -15.35 10.06 -9.15
C ASN A 159 -16.00 10.65 -10.42
N ASN A 160 -15.92 11.97 -10.62
CA ASN A 160 -16.43 12.64 -11.82
C ASN A 160 -15.70 12.20 -13.09
N LYS A 161 -14.45 11.75 -12.95
CA LYS A 161 -13.64 11.14 -14.01
C LYS A 161 -13.84 9.62 -14.11
N GLY A 162 -14.69 9.03 -13.28
CA GLY A 162 -14.96 7.60 -13.23
C GLY A 162 -13.82 6.76 -12.63
N ILE A 163 -12.88 7.38 -11.90
CA ILE A 163 -11.71 6.69 -11.33
C ILE A 163 -12.03 6.20 -9.91
N THR A 164 -11.88 4.89 -9.66
CA THR A 164 -11.80 4.36 -8.29
C THR A 164 -10.35 4.34 -7.81
N PHE A 165 -10.13 4.70 -6.55
CA PHE A 165 -8.79 4.97 -6.02
C PHE A 165 -8.56 4.33 -4.64
N ILE A 166 -7.29 4.14 -4.30
CA ILE A 166 -6.86 3.65 -2.99
C ILE A 166 -6.79 4.85 -2.03
N CYS A 167 -7.37 4.72 -0.85
CA CYS A 167 -7.26 5.71 0.21
C CYS A 167 -6.64 5.04 1.43
N THR A 168 -5.41 5.42 1.78
CA THR A 168 -4.74 4.88 2.96
C THR A 168 -5.06 5.74 4.17
N ILE A 169 -5.77 5.16 5.13
CA ILE A 169 -6.09 5.81 6.40
C ILE A 169 -5.12 5.37 7.49
N MET A 170 -4.80 6.28 8.39
CA MET A 170 -3.96 5.96 9.54
C MET A 170 -4.76 5.20 10.60
N PRO A 171 -4.15 4.24 11.32
CA PRO A 171 -4.80 3.64 12.47
C PRO A 171 -5.03 4.69 13.56
N VAL A 172 -6.27 4.81 14.02
CA VAL A 172 -6.63 5.53 15.26
C VAL A 172 -6.73 4.48 16.36
N TYR A 173 -6.04 4.70 17.49
CA TYR A 173 -5.95 3.71 18.58
C TYR A 173 -6.85 4.00 19.77
N GLU A 174 -7.17 5.28 19.99
CA GLU A 174 -7.86 5.79 21.18
C GLU A 174 -8.75 6.98 20.80
N ASN A 175 -9.54 7.46 21.77
CA ASN A 175 -10.38 8.66 21.67
C ASN A 175 -11.46 8.59 20.58
N TYR A 176 -12.07 7.41 20.41
CA TYR A 176 -13.15 7.17 19.43
C TYR A 176 -14.46 7.91 19.75
N GLU A 177 -14.57 8.45 20.96
CA GLU A 177 -15.67 9.24 21.48
C GLU A 177 -15.60 10.73 21.13
N LEU A 178 -14.48 11.19 20.56
CA LEU A 178 -14.33 12.59 20.15
C LEU A 178 -15.17 12.91 18.92
N GLU A 179 -15.77 14.11 18.90
CA GLU A 179 -16.53 14.61 17.76
C GLU A 179 -15.70 14.64 16.46
N ALA A 180 -14.40 14.94 16.58
CA ALA A 180 -13.47 14.90 15.46
C ALA A 180 -13.38 13.51 14.80
N TYR A 181 -13.45 12.43 15.59
CA TYR A 181 -13.47 11.07 15.05
C TYR A 181 -14.79 10.79 14.34
N ASP A 182 -15.93 11.22 14.87
CA ASP A 182 -17.22 11.06 14.19
C ASP A 182 -17.28 11.84 12.87
N LYS A 183 -16.77 13.08 12.84
CA LYS A 183 -16.62 13.86 11.59
C LYS A 183 -15.73 13.13 10.59
N PHE A 184 -14.59 12.61 11.05
CA PHE A 184 -13.68 11.84 10.21
C PHE A 184 -14.38 10.62 9.58
N MET A 185 -15.15 9.87 10.36
CA MET A 185 -15.89 8.71 9.88
C MET A 185 -16.95 9.05 8.83
N GLU A 186 -17.66 10.17 8.97
CA GLU A 186 -18.62 10.63 7.95
C GLU A 186 -17.92 11.03 6.65
N VAL A 187 -16.74 11.67 6.73
CA VAL A 187 -15.90 11.97 5.56
C VAL A 187 -15.44 10.68 4.88
N LEU A 188 -14.97 9.68 5.64
CA LEU A 188 -14.60 8.38 5.05
C LEU A 188 -15.78 7.70 4.36
N LYS A 189 -16.99 7.75 4.92
CA LYS A 189 -18.19 7.22 4.25
C LYS A 189 -18.48 7.95 2.95
N TYR A 190 -18.34 9.28 2.93
CA TYR A 190 -18.48 10.07 1.71
C TYR A 190 -17.45 9.66 0.66
N VAL A 191 -16.17 9.56 1.04
CA VAL A 191 -15.07 9.13 0.16
C VAL A 191 -15.32 7.72 -0.39
N SER A 192 -15.83 6.80 0.44
CA SER A 192 -16.23 5.46 0.01
C SER A 192 -17.29 5.49 -1.10
N LYS A 193 -18.30 6.35 -0.96
CA LYS A 193 -19.38 6.53 -1.96
C LYS A 193 -18.87 7.17 -3.25
N LYS A 194 -17.73 7.86 -3.21
CA LYS A 194 -17.04 8.47 -4.34
C LYS A 194 -15.90 7.59 -4.89
N GLY A 195 -15.95 6.28 -4.63
CA GLY A 195 -15.03 5.31 -5.24
C GLY A 195 -13.71 5.10 -4.51
N GLY A 196 -13.52 5.69 -3.33
CA GLY A 196 -12.36 5.42 -2.47
C GLY A 196 -12.43 4.01 -1.85
N LYS A 197 -11.32 3.28 -1.88
CA LYS A 197 -11.16 1.95 -1.27
C LYS A 197 -10.09 1.99 -0.21
N PHE A 198 -10.45 1.60 1.01
CA PHE A 198 -9.61 1.87 2.16
C PHE A 198 -8.57 0.80 2.42
N PHE A 199 -7.33 1.26 2.48
CA PHE A 199 -6.21 0.53 3.04
C PHE A 199 -5.90 1.16 4.39
N ILE A 200 -5.46 0.37 5.37
CA ILE A 200 -4.98 0.93 6.62
C ILE A 200 -3.46 1.05 6.57
N HIS A 201 -2.90 2.16 7.03
CA HIS A 201 -1.45 2.35 7.08
C HIS A 201 -0.84 1.40 8.12
N TYR A 202 0.36 0.89 7.82
CA TYR A 202 1.14 0.12 8.76
C TYR A 202 1.38 0.94 10.04
N PRO A 203 1.17 0.35 11.22
CA PRO A 203 1.32 1.06 12.48
C PRO A 203 2.75 1.60 12.64
N ILE A 204 2.86 2.87 13.06
CA ILE A 204 4.16 3.47 13.39
C ILE A 204 4.51 2.99 14.80
N PHE A 205 5.41 2.01 14.91
CA PHE A 205 5.89 1.52 16.20
C PHE A 205 7.09 2.36 16.67
N ASN A 206 6.95 2.99 17.83
CA ASN A 206 8.01 3.66 18.60
C ASN A 206 8.66 4.90 17.94
N GLU A 207 8.05 6.06 18.14
CA GLU A 207 8.84 7.22 18.61
C GLU A 207 8.88 7.12 20.15
N GLU A 208 10.01 7.46 20.77
CA GLU A 208 10.33 7.24 22.18
C GLU A 208 9.13 7.43 23.15
N GLY A 209 8.64 6.34 23.78
CA GLY A 209 7.62 6.44 24.84
C GLY A 209 6.61 5.30 24.96
N THR A 210 6.41 4.48 23.92
CA THR A 210 5.40 3.39 23.94
C THR A 210 5.97 2.05 24.43
N TYR A 211 6.41 2.02 25.69
CA TYR A 211 6.73 0.77 26.37
C TYR A 211 5.43 0.15 26.90
N ASN A 212 5.00 -1.01 26.37
CA ASN A 212 4.08 -2.02 26.98
C ASN A 212 2.75 -2.34 26.29
N ILE A 213 2.44 -1.86 25.07
CA ILE A 213 1.26 -2.35 24.34
C ILE A 213 1.75 -3.21 23.17
N ASP A 214 1.33 -4.48 23.09
CA ASP A 214 1.50 -5.27 21.86
C ASP A 214 0.78 -4.49 20.76
N PRO A 215 1.55 -3.91 19.83
CA PRO A 215 0.97 -2.89 18.99
C PRO A 215 0.13 -3.54 17.86
N ARG A 216 0.11 -4.88 17.80
CA ARG A 216 -0.85 -5.69 17.06
C ARG A 216 -2.27 -5.59 17.63
N ASP A 217 -2.44 -5.56 18.95
CA ASP A 217 -3.78 -5.49 19.55
C ASP A 217 -4.39 -4.11 19.34
N GLY A 218 -3.59 -3.05 19.47
CA GLY A 218 -3.98 -1.69 19.08
C GLY A 218 -4.39 -1.62 17.60
N PHE A 219 -3.56 -2.18 16.72
CA PHE A 219 -3.83 -2.18 15.28
C PHE A 219 -5.09 -2.97 14.91
N LYS A 220 -5.28 -4.16 15.50
CA LYS A 220 -6.48 -4.97 15.33
C LYS A 220 -7.73 -4.21 15.79
N ARG A 221 -7.71 -3.60 16.99
CA ARG A 221 -8.82 -2.80 17.51
C ARG A 221 -9.16 -1.65 16.57
N SER A 222 -8.16 -0.96 16.02
CA SER A 222 -8.37 0.12 15.06
C SER A 222 -9.16 -0.34 13.82
N ILE A 223 -8.76 -1.47 13.22
CA ILE A 223 -9.47 -2.05 12.06
C ILE A 223 -10.90 -2.46 12.42
N GLU A 224 -11.09 -3.06 13.59
CA GLU A 224 -12.41 -3.46 14.08
C GLU A 224 -13.32 -2.25 14.30
N GLU A 225 -12.82 -1.16 14.86
CA GLU A 225 -13.60 0.08 15.06
C GLU A 225 -13.97 0.74 13.72
N TYR A 226 -13.06 0.79 12.74
CA TYR A 226 -13.41 1.25 11.38
C TYR A 226 -14.53 0.40 10.76
N ARG A 227 -14.40 -0.94 10.82
CA ARG A 227 -15.39 -1.87 10.28
C ARG A 227 -16.75 -1.74 10.97
N LYS A 228 -16.75 -1.64 12.30
CA LYS A 228 -17.95 -1.43 13.13
C LYS A 228 -18.70 -0.14 12.77
N LYS A 229 -17.97 0.92 12.38
CA LYS A 229 -18.57 2.18 11.90
C LYS A 229 -18.85 2.19 10.39
N GLY A 230 -18.74 1.06 9.71
CA GLY A 230 -19.14 0.87 8.31
C GLY A 230 -18.06 1.20 7.28
N ILE A 231 -16.79 1.27 7.69
CA ILE A 231 -15.65 1.46 6.78
C ILE A 231 -14.98 0.12 6.51
N GLU A 232 -15.04 -0.31 5.25
CA GLU A 232 -14.42 -1.57 4.81
C GLU A 232 -12.93 -1.36 4.54
N ILE A 233 -12.08 -1.97 5.38
CA ILE A 233 -10.63 -2.04 5.18
C ILE A 233 -10.30 -3.31 4.40
N VAL A 234 -9.79 -3.14 3.17
CA VAL A 234 -9.51 -4.23 2.23
C VAL A 234 -8.04 -4.62 2.20
N GLY A 235 -7.13 -3.75 2.65
CA GLY A 235 -5.69 -4.01 2.61
C GLY A 235 -4.91 -3.19 3.62
N ILE A 236 -3.60 -3.37 3.60
CA ILE A 236 -2.63 -2.60 4.40
C ILE A 236 -1.64 -1.89 3.48
N SER A 237 -1.39 -0.61 3.74
CA SER A 237 -0.25 0.12 3.16
C SER A 237 0.97 -0.09 4.04
N ILE A 238 2.07 -0.57 3.49
CA ILE A 238 3.24 -1.00 4.27
C ILE A 238 4.55 -0.72 3.52
N PRO A 239 5.56 -0.12 4.18
CA PRO A 239 6.88 0.07 3.57
C PRO A 239 7.52 -1.26 3.15
N LYS A 240 8.25 -1.26 2.03
CA LYS A 240 8.97 -2.43 1.48
C LYS A 240 9.73 -3.22 2.55
N ASP A 241 10.45 -2.54 3.44
CA ASP A 241 11.26 -3.19 4.47
C ASP A 241 10.41 -3.84 5.57
N LYS A 242 9.31 -3.18 5.97
CA LYS A 242 8.41 -3.66 7.03
C LYS A 242 7.62 -4.91 6.63
N VAL A 243 7.41 -5.13 5.33
CA VAL A 243 6.81 -6.36 4.80
C VAL A 243 7.56 -7.61 5.29
N PHE A 244 8.88 -7.54 5.41
CA PHE A 244 9.72 -8.69 5.76
C PHE A 244 10.03 -8.78 7.26
N THR A 245 10.04 -7.66 7.98
CA THR A 245 10.40 -7.65 9.40
C THR A 245 9.24 -7.99 10.32
N ASN A 246 7.99 -7.77 9.89
CA ASN A 246 6.85 -7.88 10.80
C ASN A 246 5.58 -8.47 10.17
N THR A 247 5.71 -9.65 9.54
CA THR A 247 4.58 -10.39 8.94
C THR A 247 3.47 -10.75 9.94
N ARG A 248 3.79 -10.78 11.24
CA ARG A 248 2.85 -11.11 12.33
C ARG A 248 1.79 -10.04 12.54
N VAL A 249 2.09 -8.77 12.28
CA VAL A 249 1.19 -7.64 12.58
C VAL A 249 -0.14 -7.76 11.84
N PHE A 250 -0.12 -8.18 10.57
CA PHE A 250 -1.33 -8.32 9.77
C PHE A 250 -1.84 -9.77 9.67
N GLN A 251 -1.20 -10.72 10.36
CA GLN A 251 -1.66 -12.10 10.40
C GLN A 251 -3.01 -12.18 11.13
N GLY A 252 -4.01 -12.78 10.47
CA GLY A 252 -5.35 -12.99 11.06
C GLY A 252 -6.28 -11.77 10.97
N LEU A 253 -5.88 -10.66 10.34
CA LEU A 253 -6.72 -9.46 10.21
C LEU A 253 -7.63 -9.48 8.97
N ASN A 254 -7.51 -10.53 8.15
CA ASN A 254 -8.18 -10.69 6.86
C ASN A 254 -7.96 -9.49 5.92
N LEU A 255 -6.69 -9.15 5.71
CA LEU A 255 -6.24 -8.08 4.81
C LEU A 255 -5.48 -8.71 3.63
N PRO A 256 -6.17 -9.07 2.53
CA PRO A 256 -5.55 -9.78 1.41
C PRO A 256 -4.58 -8.91 0.60
N PHE A 257 -4.80 -7.60 0.54
CA PHE A 257 -3.98 -6.69 -0.27
C PHE A 257 -2.88 -6.02 0.55
N LEU A 258 -1.66 -6.00 0.00
CA LEU A 258 -0.52 -5.22 0.48
C LEU A 258 -0.21 -4.13 -0.54
N PHE A 259 -0.48 -2.88 -0.19
CA PHE A 259 0.01 -1.71 -0.93
C PHE A 259 1.42 -1.40 -0.43
N VAL A 260 2.43 -1.76 -1.20
CA VAL A 260 3.82 -1.72 -0.76
C VAL A 260 4.47 -0.41 -1.17
N THR A 261 4.71 0.47 -0.21
CA THR A 261 5.31 1.80 -0.40
C THR A 261 6.84 1.75 -0.30
N GLU A 262 7.50 2.88 -0.49
CA GLU A 262 8.97 2.96 -0.44
C GLU A 262 9.56 2.48 0.89
N GLU A 263 10.78 1.94 0.84
CA GLU A 263 11.47 1.49 2.06
C GLU A 263 11.92 2.67 2.92
N GLU A 264 11.70 2.55 4.22
CA GLU A 264 12.15 3.56 5.19
C GLU A 264 13.53 3.22 5.75
N THR A 265 13.84 1.92 5.83
CA THR A 265 15.09 1.39 6.41
C THR A 265 15.56 0.14 5.67
N LYS A 266 16.76 -0.35 5.98
CA LYS A 266 17.26 -1.62 5.44
C LYS A 266 16.59 -2.81 6.13
N VAL A 267 16.29 -3.84 5.33
CA VAL A 267 15.90 -5.16 5.83
C VAL A 267 17.10 -5.81 6.54
N ASP A 268 16.87 -6.34 7.74
CA ASP A 268 17.88 -7.09 8.47
C ASP A 268 18.26 -8.37 7.71
N SER A 269 19.57 -8.53 7.47
CA SER A 269 20.14 -9.67 6.76
C SER A 269 20.00 -11.01 7.49
N ASN A 270 19.69 -10.99 8.79
CA ASN A 270 19.56 -12.22 9.61
C ASN A 270 18.16 -12.85 9.54
N ILE A 271 17.22 -12.20 8.86
CA ILE A 271 15.84 -12.67 8.74
C ILE A 271 15.77 -13.84 7.74
N ASP A 272 14.95 -14.85 8.06
CA ASP A 272 14.67 -15.97 7.16
C ASP A 272 13.71 -15.56 6.03
N LEU A 273 14.28 -14.92 5.01
CA LEU A 273 13.54 -14.45 3.83
C LEU A 273 12.91 -15.59 3.02
N LEU A 274 13.46 -16.81 3.08
CA LEU A 274 12.84 -17.96 2.42
C LEU A 274 11.49 -18.26 3.05
N LYS A 275 11.46 -18.42 4.38
CA LYS A 275 10.21 -18.68 5.09
C LYS A 275 9.21 -17.53 4.95
N ILE A 276 9.67 -16.28 5.10
CA ILE A 276 8.80 -15.10 5.01
C ILE A 276 8.21 -14.95 3.61
N SER A 277 9.01 -15.08 2.56
CA SER A 277 8.51 -14.96 1.18
C SER A 277 7.47 -16.02 0.84
N GLN A 278 7.59 -17.23 1.40
CA GLN A 278 6.57 -18.28 1.30
C GLN A 278 5.27 -17.87 2.00
N GLU A 279 5.34 -17.34 3.24
CA GLU A 279 4.16 -16.87 3.98
C GLU A 279 3.46 -15.71 3.29
N LEU A 280 4.22 -14.86 2.60
CA LEU A 280 3.71 -13.71 1.85
C LEU A 280 2.99 -14.11 0.55
N ASN A 281 3.17 -15.32 0.03
CA ASN A 281 2.55 -15.73 -1.24
C ASN A 281 1.02 -15.75 -1.22
N LYS A 282 0.42 -15.84 -0.04
CA LYS A 282 -1.04 -15.69 0.11
C LYS A 282 -1.51 -14.27 -0.25
N HIS A 283 -0.72 -13.23 -0.02
CA HIS A 283 -1.18 -11.86 -0.21
C HIS A 283 -1.03 -11.37 -1.66
N ILE A 284 -1.88 -10.41 -2.02
CA ILE A 284 -1.87 -9.72 -3.31
C ILE A 284 -1.10 -8.43 -3.13
N PHE A 285 -0.04 -8.25 -3.93
CA PHE A 285 0.80 -7.07 -3.84
C PHE A 285 0.36 -6.02 -4.87
N ILE A 286 0.41 -4.76 -4.44
CA ILE A 286 0.30 -3.59 -5.29
C ILE A 286 1.55 -2.77 -5.03
N LYS A 287 2.38 -2.56 -6.05
CA LYS A 287 3.62 -1.79 -5.90
C LYS A 287 3.29 -0.30 -5.89
N GLY A 288 3.47 0.37 -4.76
CA GLY A 288 3.36 1.81 -4.63
C GLY A 288 4.65 2.49 -5.06
N ASN A 289 4.55 3.64 -5.74
CA ASN A 289 5.65 4.58 -5.90
C ASN A 289 5.13 5.98 -5.52
N GLU A 290 5.92 6.75 -4.78
CA GLU A 290 5.56 8.14 -4.48
C GLU A 290 5.60 8.94 -5.79
N ILE A 291 4.67 9.88 -5.93
CA ILE A 291 4.55 10.72 -7.13
C ILE A 291 5.86 11.42 -7.52
N ASP A 292 6.69 11.77 -6.53
CA ASP A 292 7.95 12.49 -6.72
C ASP A 292 9.08 11.58 -7.24
N GLU A 293 8.98 10.28 -7.02
CA GLU A 293 9.96 9.29 -7.51
C GLU A 293 9.58 8.74 -8.89
N PHE A 294 8.38 9.07 -9.37
CA PHE A 294 7.89 8.57 -10.64
C PHE A 294 8.58 9.23 -11.83
N ASN A 295 9.52 8.51 -12.44
CA ASN A 295 10.18 8.97 -13.66
C ASN A 295 9.25 8.83 -14.88
N PHE A 296 8.55 9.91 -15.18
CA PHE A 296 7.63 9.99 -16.31
C PHE A 296 8.30 9.74 -17.67
N PHE A 297 9.55 10.18 -17.85
CA PHE A 297 10.24 10.14 -19.15
C PHE A 297 10.70 8.74 -19.53
N SER A 298 11.08 7.90 -18.56
CA SER A 298 11.39 6.49 -18.83
C SER A 298 10.18 5.70 -19.32
N TYR A 299 8.96 6.17 -19.00
CA TYR A 299 7.71 5.49 -19.35
C TYR A 299 7.18 5.82 -20.74
N ILE A 300 7.39 7.03 -21.24
CA ILE A 300 6.95 7.40 -22.61
C ILE A 300 7.72 6.60 -23.68
N ASN A 301 8.98 6.24 -23.39
CA ASN A 301 9.89 5.61 -24.35
C ASN A 301 9.76 4.08 -24.42
N LYS A 302 9.02 3.46 -23.50
CA LYS A 302 8.78 2.02 -23.49
C LYS A 302 7.28 1.78 -23.69
N GLU A 303 6.88 1.05 -24.73
CA GLU A 303 5.49 0.60 -24.96
C GLU A 303 5.01 -0.44 -23.91
N ASP A 304 5.64 -0.47 -22.73
CA ASP A 304 5.50 -1.51 -21.72
C ASP A 304 5.01 -0.89 -20.40
N TYR A 305 3.69 -0.77 -20.29
CA TYR A 305 3.04 -0.41 -19.04
C TYR A 305 3.14 -1.59 -18.05
N ASN A 306 3.81 -1.37 -16.93
CA ASN A 306 4.02 -2.39 -15.90
C ASN A 306 2.85 -2.50 -14.92
N TYR A 307 2.65 -3.73 -14.44
CA TYR A 307 1.50 -4.26 -13.71
C TYR A 307 1.22 -3.69 -12.31
N ASN A 308 -0.05 -3.72 -11.87
CA ASN A 308 -0.52 -3.44 -10.48
C ASN A 308 0.33 -2.41 -9.71
N GLN A 309 0.67 -1.31 -10.37
CA GLN A 309 1.42 -0.22 -9.74
C GLN A 309 0.42 0.83 -9.29
N GLY A 310 0.58 1.32 -8.07
CA GLY A 310 -0.10 2.52 -7.61
C GLY A 310 0.87 3.68 -7.52
N ILE A 311 0.37 4.86 -7.86
CA ILE A 311 1.06 6.12 -7.63
C ILE A 311 0.35 6.82 -6.49
N TYR A 312 1.09 7.13 -5.43
CA TYR A 312 0.53 7.73 -4.24
C TYR A 312 1.05 9.13 -3.97
N VAL A 313 0.22 9.92 -3.32
CA VAL A 313 0.55 11.23 -2.77
C VAL A 313 0.20 11.25 -1.29
N ASP A 314 1.07 11.81 -0.46
CA ASP A 314 0.71 12.14 0.92
C ASP A 314 -0.18 13.39 0.92
N ILE A 315 -1.43 13.24 1.41
CA ILE A 315 -2.40 14.33 1.43
C ILE A 315 -1.93 15.52 2.27
N ASN A 316 -1.05 15.28 3.24
CA ASN A 316 -0.56 16.31 4.16
C ASN A 316 0.65 17.09 3.60
N LYS A 317 1.24 16.64 2.48
CA LYS A 317 2.36 17.33 1.82
C LYS A 317 1.85 18.31 0.76
N ASP A 318 1.40 17.77 -0.39
CA ASP A 318 0.95 18.60 -1.52
C ASP A 318 -0.01 17.83 -2.43
N ILE A 319 -1.29 17.91 -2.09
CA ILE A 319 -2.36 17.29 -2.88
C ILE A 319 -2.47 17.86 -4.30
N LYS A 320 -1.94 19.07 -4.56
CA LYS A 320 -1.98 19.67 -5.91
C LYS A 320 -1.15 18.88 -6.91
N LYS A 321 -0.11 18.18 -6.44
CA LYS A 321 0.70 17.28 -7.27
C LYS A 321 -0.16 16.21 -7.94
N LEU A 322 -1.17 15.69 -7.24
CA LEU A 322 -2.06 14.68 -7.78
C LEU A 322 -2.82 15.19 -9.01
N TYR A 323 -3.34 16.41 -8.96
CA TYR A 323 -4.06 17.01 -10.09
C TYR A 323 -3.16 17.20 -11.30
N ASN A 324 -1.93 17.72 -11.07
CA ASN A 324 -0.94 17.86 -12.12
C ASN A 324 -0.59 16.50 -12.74
N PHE A 325 -0.36 15.49 -11.91
CA PHE A 325 -0.05 14.14 -12.37
C PHE A 325 -1.17 13.52 -13.21
N ILE A 326 -2.41 13.59 -12.75
CA ILE A 326 -3.58 13.10 -13.50
C ILE A 326 -3.68 13.81 -14.86
N SER A 327 -3.46 15.12 -14.91
CA SER A 327 -3.46 15.87 -16.18
C SER A 327 -2.38 15.38 -17.14
N ILE A 328 -1.20 15.05 -16.62
CA ILE A 328 -0.08 14.51 -17.40
C ILE A 328 -0.47 13.13 -17.95
N LEU A 329 -1.02 12.23 -17.12
CA LEU A 329 -1.46 10.89 -17.54
C LEU A 329 -2.44 10.97 -18.72
N TYR A 330 -3.47 11.82 -18.61
CA TYR A 330 -4.43 12.02 -19.70
C TYR A 330 -3.78 12.58 -20.96
N SER A 331 -2.93 13.61 -20.84
CA SER A 331 -2.26 14.24 -21.99
C SER A 331 -1.36 13.26 -22.75
N LYS A 332 -0.84 12.26 -22.05
CA LYS A 332 0.08 11.25 -22.58
C LYS A 332 -0.61 9.93 -22.88
N LYS A 333 -1.95 9.87 -22.74
CA LYS A 333 -2.79 8.69 -22.96
C LYS A 333 -2.33 7.48 -22.15
N ILE A 334 -1.76 7.72 -20.98
CA ILE A 334 -1.36 6.67 -20.05
C ILE A 334 -2.61 6.21 -19.30
N PRO A 335 -2.95 4.91 -19.33
CA PRO A 335 -4.18 4.43 -18.71
C PRO A 335 -4.13 4.56 -17.18
N ILE A 336 -5.25 4.96 -16.59
CA ILE A 336 -5.52 4.85 -15.16
C ILE A 336 -6.40 3.62 -14.96
N ARG A 337 -6.10 2.83 -13.94
CA ARG A 337 -6.85 1.62 -13.61
C ARG A 337 -7.66 1.82 -12.34
N ASP A 338 -8.92 1.41 -12.42
CA ASP A 338 -9.82 1.31 -11.27
C ASP A 338 -9.38 0.18 -10.34
N PHE A 339 -9.28 0.47 -9.04
CA PHE A 339 -9.15 -0.58 -8.05
C PHE A 339 -10.52 -1.25 -7.78
N LYS A 340 -10.64 -2.54 -8.14
CA LYS A 340 -11.84 -3.36 -7.97
C LYS A 340 -11.47 -4.72 -7.38
N ALA A 341 -11.75 -4.94 -6.10
CA ALA A 341 -11.42 -6.19 -5.40
C ALA A 341 -11.96 -7.45 -6.10
N LYS A 342 -13.14 -7.37 -6.73
CA LYS A 342 -13.75 -8.47 -7.51
C LYS A 342 -12.88 -9.01 -8.65
N GLU A 343 -11.94 -8.22 -9.17
CA GLU A 343 -11.01 -8.64 -10.23
C GLU A 343 -9.98 -9.66 -9.72
N TYR A 344 -9.87 -9.85 -8.41
CA TYR A 344 -8.92 -10.75 -7.75
C TYR A 344 -9.60 -11.97 -7.13
N TYR A 345 -10.79 -12.36 -7.63
CA TYR A 345 -11.61 -13.40 -6.99
C TYR A 345 -10.89 -14.74 -6.80
N LEU A 346 -10.00 -15.13 -7.73
CA LEU A 346 -9.23 -16.37 -7.64
C LEU A 346 -8.23 -16.31 -6.48
N GLU A 347 -7.51 -15.21 -6.36
CA GLU A 347 -6.54 -14.95 -5.30
C GLU A 347 -7.23 -14.79 -3.93
N LEU A 348 -8.42 -14.18 -3.91
CA LEU A 348 -9.21 -13.92 -2.71
C LEU A 348 -9.90 -15.16 -2.14
N LYS A 349 -10.04 -16.25 -2.91
CA LYS A 349 -10.67 -17.50 -2.48
C LYS A 349 -10.06 -18.05 -1.18
N ASN A 350 -8.76 -17.81 -0.96
CA ASN A 350 -8.02 -18.29 0.20
C ASN A 350 -8.25 -17.46 1.49
N PHE A 351 -8.92 -16.30 1.40
CA PHE A 351 -9.09 -15.38 2.53
C PHE A 351 -10.49 -15.44 3.17
N ASN A 352 -11.39 -16.32 2.71
CA ASN A 352 -12.83 -16.23 3.05
C ASN A 352 -13.40 -14.82 2.79
N PHE A 353 -12.76 -14.07 1.90
CA PHE A 353 -13.11 -12.71 1.52
C PHE A 353 -14.33 -12.81 0.60
N GLY A 354 -15.54 -12.64 1.14
CA GLY A 354 -16.76 -12.92 0.38
C GLY A 354 -18.03 -13.25 1.15
N LYS A 355 -17.98 -13.65 2.44
CA LYS A 355 -19.20 -13.98 3.20
C LYS A 355 -20.06 -12.76 3.63
N GLY A 356 -19.65 -11.55 3.24
CA GLY A 356 -20.42 -10.32 3.36
C GLY A 356 -20.36 -9.43 2.11
N ILE A 357 -19.83 -9.95 0.99
CA ILE A 357 -19.86 -9.27 -0.31
C ILE A 357 -21.16 -9.67 -1.02
N SER A 358 -22.28 -9.48 -0.33
CA SER A 358 -23.56 -9.30 -1.01
C SER A 358 -23.55 -7.87 -1.49
N ASP A 359 -23.44 -7.69 -2.81
CA ASP A 359 -24.11 -6.62 -3.52
C ASP A 359 -24.16 -5.27 -2.79
N ILE A 360 -23.06 -4.52 -2.85
CA ILE A 360 -23.22 -3.08 -3.07
C ILE A 360 -23.58 -2.92 -4.56
N GLU A 361 -24.74 -3.47 -4.93
CA GLU A 361 -25.55 -2.88 -5.98
C GLU A 361 -25.86 -1.44 -5.57
N GLU A 362 -26.12 -0.58 -6.54
CA GLU A 362 -26.68 0.75 -6.32
C GLU A 362 -27.89 0.66 -5.37
N ILE A 363 -27.67 0.82 -4.06
CA ILE A 363 -28.75 1.04 -3.12
C ILE A 363 -29.33 2.39 -3.51
N GLU A 364 -30.53 2.35 -4.05
CA GLU A 364 -31.35 3.53 -4.27
C GLU A 364 -31.30 4.38 -2.99
N LYS A 365 -30.65 5.56 -3.08
CA LYS A 365 -30.32 6.37 -1.89
C LYS A 365 -31.58 6.56 -1.05
N SER A 366 -31.59 6.03 0.18
CA SER A 366 -32.70 6.27 1.12
C SER A 366 -32.85 7.77 1.36
N GLN A 367 -34.04 8.23 1.74
CA GLN A 367 -34.28 9.66 2.03
C GLN A 367 -33.31 10.20 3.10
N LEU A 368 -32.96 9.37 4.08
CA LEU A 368 -31.98 9.70 5.12
C LEU A 368 -30.56 9.83 4.54
N GLU A 369 -30.17 8.97 3.61
CA GLU A 369 -28.87 9.07 2.93
C GLU A 369 -28.78 10.30 2.02
N ARG A 370 -29.87 10.64 1.31
CA ARG A 370 -29.95 11.87 0.51
C ARG A 370 -29.89 13.11 1.39
N PHE A 371 -30.55 13.07 2.55
CA PHE A 371 -30.49 14.14 3.54
C PHE A 371 -29.08 14.30 4.11
N LYS A 372 -28.44 13.21 4.55
CA LYS A 372 -27.04 13.24 5.04
C LYS A 372 -26.06 13.70 3.98
N THR A 373 -26.23 13.29 2.72
CA THR A 373 -25.38 13.77 1.62
C THR A 373 -25.56 15.28 1.40
N LYS A 374 -26.80 15.77 1.43
CA LYS A 374 -27.11 17.21 1.34
C LYS A 374 -26.61 17.99 2.54
N GLU A 375 -26.70 17.44 3.75
CA GLU A 375 -26.15 18.05 4.96
C GLU A 375 -24.62 18.07 4.91
N MET A 376 -23.97 17.02 4.41
CA MET A 376 -22.51 17.02 4.17
C MET A 376 -22.09 18.03 3.10
N GLU A 377 -22.89 18.23 2.06
CA GLU A 377 -22.69 19.30 1.08
C GLU A 377 -22.85 20.71 1.69
N LYS A 378 -23.64 20.87 2.76
CA LYS A 378 -23.73 22.12 3.54
C LYS A 378 -22.57 22.28 4.53
N ILE A 379 -22.15 21.19 5.20
CA ILE A 379 -21.00 21.15 6.12
C ILE A 379 -19.69 21.47 5.40
N ARG A 380 -19.65 21.23 4.08
CA ARG A 380 -18.55 21.58 3.16
C ARG A 380 -18.11 23.06 3.20
N GLY A 381 -18.87 23.94 3.86
CA GLY A 381 -18.44 25.30 4.19
C GLY A 381 -18.57 25.70 5.66
N GLU A 382 -19.48 25.11 6.44
CA GLU A 382 -19.80 25.66 7.78
C GLU A 382 -19.00 25.07 8.95
N ASN A 383 -18.26 23.97 8.81
CA ASN A 383 -17.59 23.33 9.96
C ASN A 383 -16.25 22.62 9.67
N LEU A 384 -15.61 22.93 8.55
CA LEU A 384 -14.30 22.34 8.19
C LEU A 384 -13.32 23.36 7.57
N GLU A 385 -13.71 24.63 7.44
CA GLU A 385 -12.70 25.69 7.48
C GLU A 385 -12.03 25.61 8.84
N LYS A 386 -10.69 25.69 8.83
CA LYS A 386 -9.81 25.69 9.99
C LYS A 386 -10.62 25.86 11.28
N GLU A 387 -10.63 24.84 12.13
CA GLU A 387 -10.34 25.18 13.51
C GLU A 387 -9.02 25.96 13.40
N GLU A 388 -9.11 27.29 13.30
CA GLU A 388 -8.16 28.14 13.98
C GLU A 388 -8.04 27.43 15.30
N TYR A 389 -6.84 26.90 15.56
CA TYR A 389 -6.49 26.51 16.87
C TYR A 389 -7.02 27.62 17.76
N ASN A 390 -8.11 27.34 18.50
CA ASN A 390 -8.35 27.97 19.77
C ASN A 390 -7.27 27.40 20.70
N GLU A 391 -6.00 27.56 20.34
CA GLU A 391 -5.13 28.26 21.24
C GLU A 391 -5.95 29.50 21.60
N GLN A 392 -6.44 29.52 22.84
CA GLN A 392 -6.28 30.74 23.60
C GLN A 392 -4.77 31.06 23.56
N GLY A 393 -4.31 31.55 22.41
CA GLY A 393 -3.19 32.43 22.32
C GLY A 393 -3.66 33.57 23.17
N TYR A 394 -3.25 33.55 24.44
CA TYR A 394 -3.17 34.77 25.20
C TYR A 394 -2.60 35.79 24.22
N ASP A 395 -3.30 36.90 24.00
CA ASP A 395 -2.70 38.02 23.28
C ASP A 395 -1.60 38.55 24.19
N ILE A 396 -0.45 37.85 24.13
CA ILE A 396 0.73 38.19 24.88
C ILE A 396 1.29 39.50 24.30
N SER A 397 0.77 40.07 23.20
CA SER A 397 1.20 41.39 22.74
C SER A 397 0.98 42.47 23.80
N HIS A 398 -0.08 42.36 24.60
CA HIS A 398 -0.32 43.29 25.71
C HIS A 398 0.61 42.99 26.89
N ILE A 399 0.78 41.71 27.25
CA ILE A 399 1.66 41.28 28.35
C ILE A 399 3.14 41.51 28.02
N VAL A 400 3.56 41.30 26.78
CA VAL A 400 4.89 41.59 26.22
C VAL A 400 5.10 43.08 26.12
N ARG A 401 4.11 43.89 25.71
CA ARG A 401 4.22 45.37 25.78
C ARG A 401 4.39 45.86 27.21
N ILE A 402 3.67 45.27 28.17
CA ILE A 402 3.86 45.57 29.59
C ILE A 402 5.26 45.12 30.03
N GLY A 403 5.67 43.89 29.72
CA GLY A 403 6.98 43.34 30.04
C GLY A 403 8.13 44.18 29.50
N ILE A 404 8.04 44.65 28.25
CA ILE A 404 9.02 45.55 27.63
C ILE A 404 9.05 46.90 28.37
N LYS A 405 7.90 47.49 28.70
CA LYS A 405 7.85 48.74 29.49
C LYS A 405 8.45 48.57 30.88
N THR A 406 8.18 47.45 31.55
CA THR A 406 8.74 47.15 32.89
C THR A 406 10.24 46.93 32.80
N ALA A 407 10.73 46.24 31.78
CA ALA A 407 12.17 46.05 31.54
C ALA A 407 12.88 47.39 31.28
N PHE A 408 12.31 48.28 30.46
CA PHE A 408 12.84 49.63 30.26
C PHE A 408 12.88 50.44 31.56
N PHE A 409 11.86 50.31 32.41
CA PHE A 409 11.82 50.99 33.70
C PHE A 409 12.91 50.48 34.67
N ILE A 410 13.14 49.16 34.70
CA ILE A 410 14.22 48.55 35.51
C ILE A 410 15.59 49.00 35.01
N ILE A 411 15.82 48.98 33.68
CA ILE A 411 17.07 49.47 33.09
C ILE A 411 17.31 50.94 33.42
N PHE A 412 16.26 51.77 33.36
CA PHE A 412 16.35 53.18 33.73
C PHE A 412 16.70 53.38 35.21
N LEU A 413 16.11 52.60 36.11
CA LEU A 413 16.46 52.60 37.53
C LEU A 413 17.92 52.19 37.78
N LEU A 414 18.42 51.17 37.08
CA LEU A 414 19.82 50.74 37.17
C LEU A 414 20.78 51.83 36.65
N ILE A 415 20.43 52.54 35.58
CA ILE A 415 21.22 53.67 35.08
C ILE A 415 21.28 54.79 36.11
N ILE A 416 20.16 55.11 36.77
CA ILE A 416 20.13 56.10 37.84
C ILE A 416 20.99 55.67 39.02
N GLN A 417 20.91 54.39 39.44
CA GLN A 417 21.77 53.87 40.51
C GLN A 417 23.25 53.96 40.13
N ILE A 418 23.62 53.64 38.90
CA ILE A 418 25.00 53.80 38.40
C ILE A 418 25.42 55.27 38.42
N LEU A 419 24.55 56.20 38.01
CA LEU A 419 24.87 57.64 38.03
C LEU A 419 25.03 58.19 39.45
N ILE A 420 24.20 57.75 40.39
CA ILE A 420 24.31 58.10 41.81
C ILE A 420 25.58 57.48 42.41
N GLY A 421 25.83 56.18 42.15
CA GLY A 421 27.04 55.49 42.58
C GLY A 421 28.29 56.18 42.06
N ARG A 422 28.32 56.54 40.77
CA ARG A 422 29.41 57.28 40.14
C ARG A 422 29.61 58.67 40.75
N ARG A 423 28.54 59.37 41.16
CA ARG A 423 28.65 60.63 41.91
C ARG A 423 29.22 60.43 43.32
N TYR A 424 28.90 59.32 43.98
CA TYR A 424 29.48 58.98 45.28
C TYR A 424 30.96 58.58 45.18
N ASP A 425 31.33 57.82 44.15
CA ASP A 425 32.74 57.47 43.90
C ASP A 425 33.58 58.70 43.53
N ILE A 426 33.06 59.61 42.70
CA ILE A 426 33.72 60.89 42.42
C ILE A 426 33.91 61.69 43.71
N LYS A 427 32.91 61.76 44.60
CA LYS A 427 33.07 62.44 45.90
C LYS A 427 34.05 61.76 46.85
N LYS A 428 34.33 60.47 46.69
CA LYS A 428 35.30 59.72 47.49
C LYS A 428 36.74 59.91 47.00
N PHE A 429 36.92 60.19 45.71
CA PHE A 429 38.24 60.49 45.10
C PHE A 429 38.65 61.97 45.14
N PHE A 430 37.71 62.89 45.38
CA PHE A 430 37.99 64.34 45.55
C PHE A 430 37.89 64.80 47.00
N LYS A 431 38.20 63.92 47.95
CA LYS A 431 38.32 64.25 49.37
C LYS A 431 39.76 64.03 49.84
N ASP A 432 40.67 64.76 49.20
CA ASP A 432 41.96 65.22 49.71
C ASP A 432 42.07 66.71 49.42
#